data_AF-A0A3P9PXL0-F1
#
_entry.id   AF-A0A3P9PXL0-F1
#
_cell.length_a   1.000
_cell.length_b   1.000
_cell.length_c   1.000
_cell.angle_alpha   90.00
_cell.angle_beta   90.00
_cell.angle_gamma   90.00
#
_symmetry.space_group_name_H-M   'P 1'
#
loop_
_entity.id
_entity.type
_entity.pdbx_description
1 polymer ?
#
loop_
_entity_poly.entity_id
_entity_poly.type
_entity_poly.pdbx_seq_one_letter_code
_entity_poly.pdbx_strand_id
1 'polypeptide(L)'
;MRGTVRSRKEENIISRLRFGHTGLNSALFKIGKHPSGNCDFCFQEETVKHVLLLCLKYSEERRKLECRLLKNKDQRSSLMKPPGSILRIAGLEDTIYRDKPEEVDGWGMFYLPEEVNMRVLGVVEGLSNELVLMTCEDRKLYAYDEEELHLVALNLQALEYGEIKYPSTESYYNGQAFEGMTEEDWVKVKKGDVGRKLDQEHKKLVDANKASFLESLKSQK
;
A
#
# COMPACT_ATOMS: atom_id res chain seq x y z
N MET A 1 14.31 -20.58 -10.85
CA MET A 1 15.28 -20.51 -9.72
C MET A 1 14.58 -21.04 -8.48
N ARG A 2 15.31 -21.77 -7.61
CA ARG A 2 14.73 -22.53 -6.48
C ARG A 2 14.06 -21.59 -5.48
N GLY A 3 12.75 -21.72 -5.28
CA GLY A 3 12.08 -21.11 -4.13
C GLY A 3 12.71 -21.66 -2.87
N THR A 4 13.34 -20.80 -2.07
CA THR A 4 13.85 -21.19 -0.76
C THR A 4 12.66 -21.47 0.14
N VAL A 5 12.27 -22.75 0.22
CA VAL A 5 11.39 -23.26 1.28
C VAL A 5 12.00 -22.81 2.59
N ARG A 6 11.33 -21.90 3.30
CA ARG A 6 11.80 -21.45 4.62
C ARG A 6 11.88 -22.68 5.50
N SER A 7 13.00 -22.82 6.18
CA SER A 7 13.17 -23.90 7.13
C SER A 7 12.12 -23.76 8.24
N ARG A 8 11.67 -24.89 8.80
CA ARG A 8 10.80 -24.91 10.00
C ARG A 8 11.35 -24.03 11.13
N LYS A 9 12.68 -23.88 11.20
CA LYS A 9 13.36 -23.02 12.15
C LYS A 9 13.05 -21.54 11.91
N GLU A 10 13.10 -21.08 10.66
CA GLU A 10 12.77 -19.70 10.28
C GLU A 10 11.29 -19.39 10.49
N GLU A 11 10.38 -20.31 10.15
CA GLU A 11 8.95 -20.14 10.40
C GLU A 11 8.64 -19.99 11.89
N ASN A 12 9.27 -20.82 12.73
CA ASN A 12 9.14 -20.73 14.18
C ASN A 12 9.65 -19.39 14.73
N ILE A 13 10.77 -18.87 14.20
CA ILE A 13 11.31 -17.56 14.59
C ILE A 13 10.32 -16.45 14.22
N ILE A 14 9.78 -16.47 13.00
CA ILE A 14 8.83 -15.46 12.53
C ILE A 14 7.53 -15.50 13.33
N SER A 15 6.98 -16.69 13.60
CA SER A 15 5.79 -16.84 14.43
C SER A 15 6.01 -16.31 15.85
N ARG A 16 7.16 -16.60 16.47
CA ARG A 16 7.51 -16.06 17.79
C ARG A 16 7.61 -14.54 17.79
N LEU A 17 8.19 -13.95 16.74
CA LEU A 17 8.24 -12.49 16.57
C LEU A 17 6.84 -11.88 16.47
N ARG A 18 5.92 -12.50 15.72
CA ARG A 18 4.54 -12.00 15.54
C ARG A 18 3.73 -12.00 16.84
N PHE A 19 3.82 -13.09 17.59
CA PHE A 19 3.06 -13.24 18.84
C PHE A 19 3.77 -12.60 20.04
N GLY A 20 4.92 -11.96 19.85
CA GLY A 20 5.71 -11.42 20.96
C GLY A 20 6.23 -12.49 21.93
N HIS A 21 6.14 -13.77 21.58
CA HIS A 21 6.70 -14.91 22.30
C HIS A 21 8.20 -15.05 22.01
N THR A 22 8.87 -13.93 21.94
CA THR A 22 10.31 -13.82 21.77
C THR A 22 10.90 -13.89 23.17
N GLY A 23 11.92 -14.73 23.39
CA GLY A 23 12.64 -14.80 24.67
C GLY A 23 13.47 -13.55 24.98
N LEU A 24 12.92 -12.36 24.70
CA LEU A 24 13.49 -11.05 25.01
C LEU A 24 13.19 -10.70 26.46
N ASN A 25 14.03 -9.83 27.03
CA ASN A 25 14.00 -9.56 28.46
C ASN A 25 12.63 -9.05 28.93
N SER A 26 11.90 -8.25 28.15
CA SER A 26 10.56 -7.77 28.53
C SER A 26 9.53 -8.91 28.68
N ALA A 27 9.56 -9.90 27.78
CA ALA A 27 8.71 -11.09 27.86
C ALA A 27 9.15 -11.99 29.03
N LEU A 28 10.45 -12.15 29.23
CA LEU A 28 11.02 -12.93 30.34
C LEU A 28 10.70 -12.30 31.71
N PHE A 29 10.64 -10.97 31.80
CA PHE A 29 10.25 -10.26 33.02
C PHE A 29 8.79 -10.50 33.38
N LYS A 30 7.89 -10.46 32.38
CA LYS A 30 6.46 -10.76 32.57
C LYS A 30 6.20 -12.17 33.12
N ILE A 31 7.09 -13.13 32.86
CA ILE A 31 7.00 -14.51 33.38
C ILE A 31 7.93 -14.77 34.57
N GLY A 32 8.52 -13.71 35.17
CA GLY A 32 9.38 -13.82 36.37
C GLY A 32 10.74 -14.48 36.13
N LYS A 33 11.22 -14.53 34.88
CA LYS A 33 12.49 -15.14 34.47
C LYS A 33 13.60 -14.14 34.17
N HIS A 34 13.30 -12.84 34.19
CA HIS A 34 14.28 -11.77 34.07
C HIS A 34 14.01 -10.72 35.16
N PRO A 35 15.03 -10.07 35.76
CA PRO A 35 14.85 -9.17 36.91
C PRO A 35 14.17 -7.83 36.58
N SER A 36 14.33 -7.29 35.37
CA SER A 36 13.92 -5.90 35.06
C SER A 36 13.18 -5.69 33.73
N GLY A 37 13.18 -6.69 32.86
CA GLY A 37 12.67 -6.54 31.48
C GLY A 37 13.52 -5.72 30.51
N ASN A 38 14.63 -5.14 30.97
CA ASN A 38 15.41 -4.19 30.20
C ASN A 38 16.56 -4.84 29.44
N CYS A 39 16.99 -4.19 28.36
CA CYS A 39 18.13 -4.58 27.55
C CYS A 39 19.43 -4.31 28.33
N ASP A 40 20.34 -5.29 28.36
CA ASP A 40 21.60 -5.18 29.12
C ASP A 40 22.58 -4.14 28.57
N PHE A 41 22.35 -3.67 27.34
CA PHE A 41 23.24 -2.72 26.67
C PHE A 41 22.81 -1.26 26.83
N CYS A 42 21.52 -0.97 26.65
CA CYS A 42 21.01 0.41 26.65
C CYS A 42 19.95 0.67 27.73
N PHE A 43 19.66 -0.34 28.56
CA PHE A 43 18.80 -0.27 29.74
C PHE A 43 17.34 0.15 29.46
N GLN A 44 16.92 0.17 28.20
CA GLN A 44 15.53 0.37 27.78
C GLN A 44 14.77 -0.96 27.78
N GLU A 45 13.44 -0.92 27.87
CA GLU A 45 12.60 -2.12 27.82
C GLU A 45 12.88 -2.93 26.54
N GLU A 46 13.30 -4.20 26.70
CA GLU A 46 13.74 -5.02 25.58
C GLU A 46 12.55 -5.71 24.91
N THR A 47 11.87 -4.97 24.03
CA THR A 47 10.77 -5.47 23.19
C THR A 47 11.24 -5.82 21.78
N VAL A 48 10.39 -6.50 21.00
CA VAL A 48 10.66 -6.75 19.57
C VAL A 48 10.90 -5.44 18.81
N LYS A 49 10.09 -4.41 19.09
CA LYS A 49 10.25 -3.07 18.54
C LYS A 49 11.61 -2.47 18.92
N HIS A 50 11.99 -2.60 20.19
CA HIS A 50 13.28 -2.11 20.66
C HIS A 50 14.45 -2.76 19.90
N VAL A 51 14.48 -4.09 19.80
CA VAL A 51 15.56 -4.81 19.09
C VAL A 51 15.58 -4.47 17.59
N LEU A 52 14.42 -4.50 16.94
CA LEU A 52 14.33 -4.33 15.49
C LEU A 52 14.50 -2.90 15.00
N LEU A 53 14.23 -1.88 15.82
CA LEU A 53 14.22 -0.48 15.36
C LEU A 53 15.10 0.49 16.17
N LEU A 54 15.39 0.21 17.45
CA LEU A 54 15.90 1.25 18.36
C LEU A 54 17.23 0.90 19.05
N CYS A 55 17.46 -0.37 19.39
CA CYS A 55 18.53 -0.80 20.27
C CYS A 55 19.91 -0.62 19.63
N LEU A 56 20.80 0.20 20.20
CA LEU A 56 22.14 0.44 19.65
C LEU A 56 23.00 -0.83 19.53
N LYS A 57 22.76 -1.84 20.38
CA LYS A 57 23.41 -3.15 20.31
C LYS A 57 23.24 -3.83 18.94
N TYR A 58 22.09 -3.63 18.29
CA TYR A 58 21.73 -4.26 17.02
C TYR A 58 21.83 -3.32 15.82
N SER A 59 22.56 -2.20 15.98
CA SER A 59 22.71 -1.18 14.94
C SER A 59 23.36 -1.71 13.67
N GLU A 60 24.37 -2.58 13.78
CA GLU A 60 25.05 -3.17 12.63
C GLU A 60 24.18 -4.18 11.87
N GLU A 61 23.38 -4.99 12.58
CA GLU A 61 22.40 -5.90 11.98
C GLU A 61 21.28 -5.13 11.28
N ARG A 62 20.79 -4.04 11.90
CA ARG A 62 19.82 -3.14 11.28
C ARG A 62 20.41 -2.48 10.04
N ARG A 63 21.63 -1.96 10.12
CA ARG A 63 22.34 -1.38 8.97
C ARG A 63 22.50 -2.40 7.84
N LYS A 64 22.81 -3.67 8.14
CA LYS A 64 22.87 -4.75 7.14
C LYS A 64 21.50 -5.08 6.55
N LEU A 65 20.43 -4.98 7.33
CA LEU A 65 19.06 -5.15 6.87
C LEU A 65 18.65 -3.98 5.97
N GLU A 66 18.87 -2.74 6.41
CA GLU A 66 18.64 -1.50 5.67
C GLU A 66 19.43 -1.47 4.37
N CYS A 67 20.74 -1.79 4.40
CA CYS A 67 21.54 -1.91 3.19
C CYS A 67 20.98 -2.98 2.24
N ARG A 68 20.39 -4.07 2.72
CA ARG A 68 19.73 -5.07 1.86
C ARG A 68 18.42 -4.54 1.27
N LEU A 69 17.63 -3.83 2.07
CA LEU A 69 16.40 -3.20 1.60
C LEU A 69 16.69 -2.12 0.55
N LEU A 70 17.73 -1.30 0.77
CA LEU A 70 18.20 -0.27 -0.16
C LEU A 70 18.84 -0.86 -1.42
N LYS A 71 19.55 -1.99 -1.32
CA LYS A 71 20.10 -2.71 -2.49
C LYS A 71 19.02 -3.29 -3.41
N ASN A 72 17.81 -3.47 -2.90
CA ASN A 72 16.68 -3.93 -3.69
C ASN A 72 15.89 -2.75 -4.30
N LYS A 73 16.20 -1.49 -3.96
CA LYS A 73 15.62 -0.32 -4.62
C LYS A 73 16.10 -0.30 -6.07
N ASP A 74 15.18 -0.16 -7.02
CA ASP A 74 15.41 -0.32 -8.46
C ASP A 74 15.82 -1.73 -8.92
N GLN A 75 15.68 -2.74 -8.06
CA GLN A 75 15.86 -4.12 -8.49
C GLN A 75 14.80 -4.45 -9.55
N ARG A 76 15.30 -4.93 -10.69
CA ARG A 76 14.48 -5.36 -11.83
C ARG A 76 14.39 -6.87 -11.84
N SER A 77 13.17 -7.38 -11.93
CA SER A 77 12.89 -8.81 -12.04
C SER A 77 11.96 -9.04 -13.23
N SER A 78 12.36 -9.93 -14.13
CA SER A 78 11.48 -10.34 -15.24
C SER A 78 10.26 -11.09 -14.69
N LEU A 79 9.08 -10.70 -15.14
CA LEU A 79 7.85 -11.41 -14.85
C LEU A 79 7.63 -12.50 -15.91
N MET A 80 7.18 -13.66 -15.47
CA MET A 80 6.81 -14.77 -16.36
C MET A 80 5.46 -14.51 -17.01
N LYS A 81 4.59 -13.75 -16.33
CA LYS A 81 3.26 -13.35 -16.79
C LYS A 81 3.01 -11.90 -16.35
N PRO A 82 2.72 -10.97 -17.27
CA PRO A 82 2.75 -11.12 -18.74
C PRO A 82 4.20 -11.24 -19.29
N PRO A 83 4.45 -12.01 -20.36
CA PRO A 83 5.79 -12.19 -20.92
C PRO A 83 6.41 -10.87 -21.40
N GLY A 84 7.71 -10.68 -21.15
CA GLY A 84 8.43 -9.46 -21.57
C GLY A 84 8.28 -8.28 -20.60
N SER A 85 7.43 -8.40 -19.59
CA SER A 85 7.31 -7.38 -18.55
C SER A 85 8.38 -7.50 -17.46
N ILE A 86 8.74 -6.36 -16.88
CA ILE A 86 9.79 -6.22 -15.88
C ILE A 86 9.18 -5.52 -14.67
N LEU A 87 9.22 -6.17 -13.51
CA LEU A 87 8.93 -5.52 -12.24
C LEU A 87 10.17 -4.76 -11.77
N ARG A 88 10.05 -3.44 -11.62
CA ARG A 88 11.02 -2.59 -10.93
C ARG A 88 10.50 -2.28 -9.53
N ILE A 89 11.24 -2.66 -8.50
CA ILE A 89 10.92 -2.31 -7.12
C ILE A 89 11.13 -0.81 -6.92
N ALA A 90 10.07 -0.11 -6.57
CA ALA A 90 10.00 1.35 -6.53
C ALA A 90 9.00 1.80 -5.45
N GLY A 91 9.30 2.89 -4.75
CA GLY A 91 8.32 3.55 -3.89
C GLY A 91 7.46 4.53 -4.69
N LEU A 92 6.45 5.12 -4.05
CA LEU A 92 5.60 6.17 -4.66
C LEU A 92 6.44 7.30 -5.30
N GLU A 93 7.48 7.74 -4.60
CA GLU A 93 8.42 8.79 -5.03
C GLU A 93 9.14 8.48 -6.36
N ASP A 94 9.23 7.19 -6.71
CA ASP A 94 9.93 6.69 -7.88
C ASP A 94 8.94 6.24 -8.99
N THR A 95 7.69 6.71 -8.93
CA THR A 95 6.62 6.51 -9.93
C THR A 95 6.21 7.82 -10.60
N ILE A 96 5.39 7.72 -11.66
CA ILE A 96 4.75 8.90 -12.30
C ILE A 96 3.78 9.65 -11.38
N TYR A 97 3.39 9.07 -10.23
CA TYR A 97 2.46 9.65 -9.25
C TYR A 97 3.18 10.32 -8.07
N ARG A 98 4.51 10.49 -8.13
CA ARG A 98 5.34 11.09 -7.07
C ARG A 98 4.81 12.41 -6.51
N ASP A 99 4.24 13.26 -7.36
CA ASP A 99 3.76 14.59 -6.98
C ASP A 99 2.23 14.60 -6.77
N LYS A 100 1.60 13.42 -6.71
CA LYS A 100 0.15 13.21 -6.57
C LYS A 100 -0.18 12.09 -5.56
N PRO A 101 0.26 12.18 -4.30
CA PRO A 101 -0.02 11.16 -3.29
C PRO A 101 -1.54 10.92 -3.09
N GLU A 102 -2.36 11.96 -3.29
CA GLU A 102 -3.82 11.89 -3.18
C GLU A 102 -4.47 10.94 -4.20
N GLU A 103 -3.84 10.71 -5.37
CA GLU A 103 -4.33 9.73 -6.34
C GLU A 103 -4.17 8.30 -5.79
N VAL A 104 -3.04 8.04 -5.13
CA VAL A 104 -2.74 6.73 -4.54
C VAL A 104 -3.62 6.45 -3.34
N ASP A 105 -3.84 7.45 -2.50
CA ASP A 105 -4.82 7.39 -1.41
C ASP A 105 -6.22 7.13 -1.99
N GLY A 106 -6.57 7.81 -3.08
CA GLY A 106 -7.84 7.63 -3.79
C GLY A 106 -8.09 6.20 -4.27
N TRP A 107 -7.06 5.45 -4.69
CA TRP A 107 -7.22 4.06 -5.08
C TRP A 107 -7.70 3.17 -3.92
N GLY A 108 -7.25 3.44 -2.70
CA GLY A 108 -7.71 2.74 -1.50
C GLY A 108 -9.13 3.11 -1.07
N MET A 109 -9.64 4.26 -1.50
CA MET A 109 -10.94 4.80 -1.10
C MET A 109 -12.05 4.56 -2.13
N PHE A 110 -11.73 4.63 -3.43
CA PHE A 110 -12.74 4.71 -4.48
C PHE A 110 -12.90 3.44 -5.30
N TYR A 111 -11.91 2.55 -5.29
CA TYR A 111 -11.91 1.33 -6.09
C TYR A 111 -12.32 0.11 -5.27
N LEU A 112 -11.83 -0.01 -4.03
CA LEU A 112 -12.13 -1.17 -3.18
C LEU A 112 -13.37 -0.93 -2.29
N PRO A 113 -14.15 -1.99 -1.97
CA PRO A 113 -15.35 -1.86 -1.13
C PRO A 113 -15.10 -1.35 0.29
N GLU A 114 -13.92 -1.64 0.84
CA GLU A 114 -13.49 -1.16 2.15
C GLU A 114 -12.35 -0.15 1.95
N GLU A 115 -12.38 0.93 2.73
CA GLU A 115 -11.30 1.92 2.75
C GLU A 115 -10.02 1.28 3.30
N VAL A 116 -8.97 1.27 2.48
CA VAL A 116 -7.68 0.65 2.82
C VAL A 116 -6.52 1.59 2.52
N ASN A 117 -5.38 1.38 3.18
CA ASN A 117 -4.18 2.17 2.90
C ASN A 117 -3.33 1.43 1.86
N MET A 118 -3.31 1.98 0.65
CA MET A 118 -2.49 1.44 -0.43
C MET A 118 -1.02 1.76 -0.22
N ARG A 119 -0.17 0.75 -0.43
CA ARG A 119 1.28 0.89 -0.39
C ARG A 119 1.88 0.42 -1.71
N VAL A 120 2.55 1.35 -2.40
CA VAL A 120 3.32 1.06 -3.62
C VAL A 120 4.49 0.14 -3.30
N LEU A 121 4.64 -0.91 -4.11
CA LEU A 121 5.73 -1.87 -4.06
C LEU A 121 6.68 -1.74 -5.25
N GLY A 122 6.15 -1.28 -6.39
CA GLY A 122 6.93 -1.10 -7.58
C GLY A 122 6.09 -0.79 -8.80
N VAL A 123 6.75 -0.87 -9.95
CA VAL A 123 6.21 -0.56 -11.25
C VAL A 123 6.46 -1.73 -12.18
N VAL A 124 5.46 -2.09 -13.00
CA VAL A 124 5.62 -3.07 -14.08
C VAL A 124 5.83 -2.34 -15.40
N GLU A 125 7.03 -2.48 -15.94
CA GLU A 125 7.47 -1.94 -17.22
C GLU A 125 7.34 -2.99 -18.34
N GLY A 126 7.34 -2.54 -19.60
CA GLY A 126 7.33 -3.43 -20.78
C GLY A 126 5.94 -3.80 -21.29
N LEU A 127 4.90 -3.15 -20.76
CA LEU A 127 3.55 -3.15 -21.31
C LEU A 127 3.30 -1.82 -22.04
N SER A 128 2.15 -1.69 -22.70
CA SER A 128 1.78 -0.41 -23.35
C SER A 128 1.70 0.74 -22.35
N ASN A 129 1.31 0.43 -21.11
CA ASN A 129 1.16 1.38 -20.01
C ASN A 129 2.04 0.95 -18.82
N GLU A 130 2.42 1.92 -17.98
CA GLU A 130 3.18 1.67 -16.75
C GLU A 130 2.22 1.24 -15.63
N LEU A 131 2.30 -0.03 -15.18
CA LEU A 131 1.41 -0.49 -14.10
C LEU A 131 2.01 -0.19 -12.73
N VAL A 132 1.22 0.41 -11.84
CA VAL A 132 1.65 0.60 -10.45
C VAL A 132 1.23 -0.62 -9.63
N LEU A 133 2.21 -1.35 -9.11
CA LEU A 133 1.98 -2.51 -8.25
C LEU A 133 1.94 -2.09 -6.78
N MET A 134 0.88 -2.48 -6.09
CA MET A 134 0.61 -2.09 -4.70
C MET A 134 0.04 -3.23 -3.86
N THR A 135 0.02 -3.03 -2.55
CA THR A 135 -0.60 -3.92 -1.56
C THR A 135 -1.24 -3.09 -0.45
N CYS A 136 -2.21 -3.65 0.26
CA CYS A 136 -2.82 -3.03 1.42
C CYS A 136 -2.80 -3.98 2.64
N GLU A 137 -3.60 -3.70 3.66
CA GLU A 137 -3.69 -4.46 4.90
C GLU A 137 -4.03 -5.94 4.70
N ASP A 138 -4.79 -6.26 3.65
CA ASP A 138 -5.19 -7.63 3.31
C ASP A 138 -4.07 -8.47 2.70
N ARG A 139 -2.93 -7.83 2.38
CA ARG A 139 -1.70 -8.41 1.80
C ARG A 139 -1.86 -9.01 0.41
N LYS A 140 -2.96 -8.73 -0.28
CA LYS A 140 -3.10 -9.05 -1.70
C LYS A 140 -2.31 -8.05 -2.55
N LEU A 141 -2.15 -8.39 -3.82
CA LEU A 141 -1.43 -7.59 -4.80
C LEU A 141 -2.39 -7.02 -5.81
N TYR A 142 -2.33 -5.70 -5.96
CA TYR A 142 -3.13 -4.96 -6.89
C TYR A 142 -2.23 -4.26 -7.91
N ALA A 143 -2.66 -4.18 -9.16
CA ALA A 143 -1.99 -3.42 -10.21
C ALA A 143 -2.96 -2.39 -10.77
N TYR A 144 -2.57 -1.12 -10.76
CA TYR A 144 -3.34 -0.05 -11.37
C TYR A 144 -2.80 0.25 -12.77
N ASP A 145 -3.69 0.33 -13.76
CA ASP A 145 -3.33 0.45 -15.18
C ASP A 145 -3.73 1.77 -15.85
N GLU A 146 -3.92 2.82 -15.04
CA GLU A 146 -4.45 4.16 -15.38
C GLU A 146 -5.98 4.24 -15.44
N GLU A 147 -6.68 3.12 -15.60
CA GLU A 147 -8.14 3.09 -15.64
C GLU A 147 -8.72 2.26 -14.48
N GLU A 148 -8.28 1.00 -14.39
CA GLU A 148 -8.80 0.00 -13.45
C GLU A 148 -7.74 -0.47 -12.45
N LEU A 149 -8.23 -0.93 -11.29
CA LEU A 149 -7.41 -1.59 -10.27
C LEU A 149 -7.60 -3.11 -10.39
N HIS A 150 -6.58 -3.85 -10.80
CA HIS A 150 -6.64 -5.29 -10.99
C HIS A 150 -6.13 -6.05 -9.76
N LEU A 151 -6.86 -7.05 -9.28
CA LEU A 151 -6.34 -8.01 -8.30
C LEU A 151 -5.43 -9.03 -9.01
N VAL A 152 -4.13 -8.79 -9.00
CA VAL A 152 -3.17 -9.57 -9.79
C VAL A 152 -2.58 -10.77 -9.04
N ALA A 153 -2.65 -10.79 -7.72
CA ALA A 153 -2.26 -11.93 -6.89
C ALA A 153 -2.84 -11.86 -5.48
N LEU A 154 -3.01 -13.02 -4.84
CA LEU A 154 -3.59 -13.12 -3.50
C LEU A 154 -2.59 -12.91 -2.36
N ASN A 155 -1.29 -12.83 -2.67
CA ASN A 155 -0.25 -12.59 -1.69
C ASN A 155 1.07 -12.17 -2.37
N LEU A 156 1.97 -11.58 -1.57
CA LEU A 156 3.29 -11.14 -1.99
C LEU A 156 4.21 -12.27 -2.50
N GLN A 157 3.96 -13.53 -2.12
CA GLN A 157 4.82 -14.65 -2.53
C GLN A 157 4.74 -14.89 -4.04
N ALA A 158 3.66 -14.46 -4.70
CA ALA A 158 3.52 -14.54 -6.16
C ALA A 158 4.66 -13.81 -6.90
N LEU A 159 5.23 -12.75 -6.32
CA LEU A 159 6.36 -12.02 -6.89
C LEU A 159 7.67 -12.82 -6.83
N GLU A 160 7.82 -13.74 -5.86
CA GLU A 160 9.00 -14.63 -5.79
C GLU A 160 9.05 -15.57 -7.00
N TYR A 161 7.89 -15.90 -7.58
CA TYR A 161 7.76 -16.73 -8.77
C TYR A 161 7.60 -15.92 -10.06
N GLY A 162 7.55 -14.59 -9.97
CA GLY A 162 7.33 -13.69 -11.10
C GLY A 162 5.97 -13.88 -11.77
N GLU A 163 4.96 -14.32 -11.01
CA GLU A 163 3.62 -14.61 -11.53
C GLU A 163 2.63 -13.54 -11.04
N ILE A 164 2.27 -12.62 -11.92
CA ILE A 164 1.12 -11.75 -11.72
C ILE A 164 0.08 -12.04 -12.81
N LYS A 165 -1.20 -12.02 -12.46
CA LYS A 165 -2.29 -12.20 -13.41
C LYS A 165 -2.70 -10.84 -13.95
N TYR A 166 -2.11 -10.44 -15.07
CA TYR A 166 -2.48 -9.20 -15.77
C TYR A 166 -2.69 -9.45 -17.27
N PRO A 167 -3.81 -8.98 -17.86
CA PRO A 167 -4.98 -8.41 -17.18
C PRO A 167 -5.63 -9.42 -16.22
N SER A 168 -6.15 -8.94 -15.08
CA SER A 168 -6.82 -9.83 -14.13
C SER A 168 -8.27 -10.09 -14.52
N THR A 169 -8.80 -11.25 -14.15
CA THR A 169 -10.25 -11.54 -14.24
C THR A 169 -11.05 -10.78 -13.18
N GLU A 170 -10.39 -10.30 -12.13
CA GLU A 170 -11.01 -9.51 -11.06
C GLU A 170 -10.35 -8.12 -11.07
N SER A 171 -11.14 -7.11 -11.46
CA SER A 171 -10.75 -5.71 -11.49
C SER A 171 -11.81 -4.85 -10.82
N TYR A 172 -11.41 -3.65 -10.44
CA TYR A 172 -12.26 -2.65 -9.84
C TYR A 172 -12.19 -1.35 -10.63
N TYR A 173 -13.32 -0.68 -10.82
CA TYR A 173 -13.40 0.60 -11.51
C TYR A 173 -13.53 1.77 -10.52
N ASN A 174 -13.25 2.99 -10.98
CA ASN A 174 -13.33 4.18 -10.13
C ASN A 174 -14.78 4.44 -9.66
N GLY A 175 -15.00 4.43 -8.35
CA GLY A 175 -16.30 4.63 -7.73
C GLY A 175 -17.03 3.33 -7.38
N GLN A 176 -16.43 2.17 -7.66
CA GLN A 176 -17.01 0.87 -7.30
C GLN A 176 -17.23 0.71 -5.80
N ALA A 177 -16.41 1.39 -4.97
CA ALA A 177 -16.61 1.46 -3.51
C ALA A 177 -18.02 1.92 -3.11
N PHE A 178 -18.72 2.65 -3.99
CA PHE A 178 -20.04 3.21 -3.73
C PHE A 178 -21.19 2.47 -4.39
N GLU A 179 -20.97 1.32 -5.05
CA GLU A 179 -22.07 0.55 -5.66
C GLU A 179 -23.16 0.16 -4.65
N GLY A 180 -22.77 -0.07 -3.39
CA GLY A 180 -23.68 -0.39 -2.30
C GLY A 180 -24.37 0.80 -1.64
N MET A 181 -24.07 2.05 -2.04
CA MET A 181 -24.67 3.22 -1.40
C MET A 181 -26.14 3.39 -1.79
N THR A 182 -26.98 3.63 -0.78
CA THR A 182 -28.39 3.97 -0.97
C THR A 182 -28.59 5.47 -1.19
N GLU A 183 -29.74 5.86 -1.74
CA GLU A 183 -30.11 7.27 -1.89
C GLU A 183 -30.14 7.97 -0.51
N GLU A 184 -30.58 7.27 0.53
CA GLU A 184 -30.58 7.79 1.90
C GLU A 184 -29.16 8.08 2.42
N ASP A 185 -28.18 7.25 2.05
CA ASP A 185 -26.78 7.44 2.45
C ASP A 185 -26.14 8.61 1.70
N TRP A 186 -26.42 8.77 0.40
CA TRP A 186 -26.01 9.95 -0.37
C TRP A 186 -26.62 11.24 0.18
N VAL A 187 -27.89 11.21 0.62
CA VAL A 187 -28.54 12.36 1.27
C VAL A 187 -27.84 12.73 2.58
N LYS A 188 -27.37 11.76 3.37
CA LYS A 188 -26.57 12.04 4.58
C LYS A 188 -25.24 12.68 4.23
N VAL A 189 -24.51 12.14 3.25
CA VAL A 189 -23.22 12.69 2.79
C VAL A 189 -23.39 14.13 2.31
N LYS A 190 -24.40 14.39 1.48
CA LYS A 190 -24.70 15.72 0.93
C LYS A 190 -25.06 16.74 2.03
N LYS A 191 -25.77 16.31 3.07
CA LYS A 191 -26.11 17.15 4.22
C LYS A 191 -24.96 17.33 5.22
N GLY A 192 -23.93 16.50 5.16
CA GLY A 192 -22.74 16.59 5.99
C GLY A 192 -21.88 17.83 5.71
N ASP A 193 -20.85 18.04 6.52
CA ASP A 193 -19.98 19.23 6.41
C ASP A 193 -19.23 19.29 5.07
N VAL A 194 -18.74 18.13 4.61
CA VAL A 194 -18.06 18.00 3.30
C VAL A 194 -19.03 18.29 2.16
N GLY A 195 -20.21 17.68 2.17
CA GLY A 195 -21.24 17.89 1.15
C GLY A 195 -21.68 19.36 1.05
N ARG A 196 -21.89 20.01 2.20
CA ARG A 196 -22.23 21.45 2.25
C ARG A 196 -21.11 22.35 1.72
N LYS A 197 -19.84 22.02 2.01
CA LYS A 197 -18.69 22.76 1.49
C LYS A 197 -18.57 22.61 -0.03
N LEU A 198 -18.71 21.40 -0.55
CA LEU A 198 -18.71 21.11 -1.99
C LEU A 198 -19.85 21.83 -2.72
N ASP A 199 -21.07 21.81 -2.18
CA ASP A 199 -22.22 22.54 -2.76
C ASP A 199 -21.94 24.06 -2.83
N GLN A 200 -21.30 24.64 -1.79
CA GLN A 200 -20.93 26.05 -1.78
C GLN A 200 -19.84 26.38 -2.82
N GLU A 201 -18.82 25.54 -2.96
CA GLU A 201 -17.75 25.72 -3.95
C GLU A 201 -18.29 25.58 -5.37
N HIS A 202 -19.12 24.57 -5.62
CA HIS A 202 -19.77 24.35 -6.91
C HIS A 202 -20.67 25.55 -7.26
N LYS A 203 -21.47 26.04 -6.29
CA LYS A 203 -22.30 27.22 -6.48
C LYS A 203 -21.49 28.47 -6.86
N LYS A 204 -20.37 28.71 -6.17
CA LYS A 204 -19.47 29.84 -6.50
C LYS A 204 -18.91 29.71 -7.92
N LEU A 205 -18.47 28.51 -8.31
CA LEU A 205 -17.94 28.25 -9.64
C LEU A 205 -18.99 28.47 -10.74
N VAL A 206 -20.21 27.97 -10.53
CA VAL A 206 -21.32 28.18 -11.46
C VAL A 206 -21.67 29.66 -11.53
N ASP A 207 -21.87 30.35 -10.40
CA ASP A 207 -22.24 31.76 -10.38
C ASP A 207 -21.19 32.64 -11.08
N ALA A 208 -19.90 32.33 -10.90
CA ALA A 208 -18.81 33.05 -11.55
C ALA A 208 -18.77 32.85 -13.08
N ASN A 209 -19.10 31.66 -13.58
CA ASN A 209 -18.98 31.32 -15.00
C ASN A 209 -20.31 31.37 -15.77
N LYS A 210 -21.45 31.51 -15.07
CA LYS A 210 -22.80 31.43 -15.62
C LYS A 210 -23.04 32.38 -16.79
N ALA A 211 -22.59 33.64 -16.66
CA ALA A 211 -22.80 34.64 -17.71
C ALA A 211 -22.05 34.27 -19.00
N SER A 212 -20.76 33.95 -18.89
CA SER A 212 -19.92 33.55 -20.03
C SER A 212 -20.41 32.24 -20.67
N PHE A 213 -20.83 31.26 -19.88
CA PHE A 213 -21.36 30.01 -20.39
C PHE A 213 -22.69 30.21 -21.15
N LEU A 214 -23.59 31.05 -20.62
CA LEU A 214 -24.86 31.38 -21.28
C LEU A 214 -24.67 32.21 -22.56
N GLU A 215 -23.66 33.06 -22.63
CA GLU A 215 -23.30 33.79 -23.86
C GLU A 215 -22.79 32.83 -24.93
N SER A 216 -21.88 31.92 -24.59
CA SER A 216 -21.38 30.89 -25.51
C SER A 216 -22.48 30.00 -26.08
N LEU A 217 -23.49 29.65 -25.27
CA LEU A 217 -24.65 28.88 -25.71
C LEU A 217 -25.58 29.67 -26.64
N LYS A 218 -25.67 31.00 -26.48
CA LYS A 218 -26.48 31.85 -27.36
C LYS A 218 -25.78 32.12 -28.69
N SER A 219 -24.46 32.16 -28.72
CA SER A 219 -23.66 32.33 -29.95
C SER A 219 -23.57 31.07 -30.81
N GLN A 220 -24.09 29.93 -30.35
CA GLN A 220 -24.19 28.67 -31.10
C GLN A 220 -25.50 28.51 -31.89
N LYS A 221 -26.31 29.57 -32.00
CA LYS A 221 -27.50 29.62 -32.87
C LYS A 221 -27.25 30.42 -34.13
#